data_AF-A0A7V8JW41-F1
#
_entry.id   AF-A0A7V8JW41-F1
#
_cell.length_a   1.000
_cell.length_b   1.000
_cell.length_c   1.000
_cell.angle_alpha   90.00
_cell.angle_beta   90.00
_cell.angle_gamma   90.00
#
_symmetry.space_group_name_H-M   'P 1'
#
loop_
_entity.id
_entity.type
_entity.pdbx_description
1 polymer ?
#
loop_
_entity_poly.entity_id
_entity_poly.type
_entity_poly.pdbx_seq_one_letter_code
_entity_poly.pdbx_strand_id
1 'polypeptide(L)'
;MLVAEDEQQSVLTATENGYGKRTSITEYTRHGRGTKGMIAIQQSERNGKVVAATLVHSDDEIMLITDKGVLVRTRVAEIRELGRATQGVTLIGLDEGAKLSGLQRIVENDANGEPEPGADDTSTSSTENPQ
;
A
#
# COMPACT_ATOMS: atom_id res chain seq x y z
N MET A 1 -10.09 -4.40 12.63
CA MET A 1 -9.80 -3.29 13.55
C MET A 1 -8.48 -2.70 13.10
N LEU A 2 -8.41 -1.39 12.85
CA LEU A 2 -7.16 -0.72 12.50
C LEU A 2 -6.57 -0.11 13.77
N VAL A 3 -5.28 -0.34 14.01
CA VAL A 3 -4.54 0.19 15.16
C VAL A 3 -3.34 0.91 14.58
N ALA A 4 -3.32 2.23 14.68
CA ALA A 4 -2.20 3.03 14.21
C ALA A 4 -1.04 2.96 15.21
N GLU A 5 0.17 2.84 14.68
CA GLU A 5 1.42 2.82 15.42
C GLU A 5 1.87 4.25 15.76
N ASP A 6 1.66 5.19 14.85
CA ASP A 6 1.97 6.61 15.01
C ASP A 6 0.96 7.53 14.30
N GLU A 7 1.19 8.84 14.39
CA GLU A 7 0.34 9.88 13.79
C GLU A 7 0.69 10.21 12.32
N GLN A 8 1.79 9.65 11.79
CA GLN A 8 2.19 9.81 10.39
C GLN A 8 1.43 8.84 9.48
N GLN A 9 0.85 7.78 10.04
CA GLN A 9 0.01 6.87 9.30
C GLN A 9 -1.26 7.52 8.75
N SER A 10 -1.67 7.04 7.58
CA SER A 10 -2.93 7.40 6.95
C SER A 10 -3.79 6.17 6.74
N VAL A 11 -5.10 6.36 6.80
CA VAL A 11 -6.07 5.36 6.37
C VAL A 11 -6.25 5.48 4.87
N LEU A 12 -5.80 4.48 4.14
CA LEU A 12 -6.11 4.32 2.73
C LEU A 12 -7.43 3.58 2.59
N THR A 13 -8.42 4.22 1.97
CA THR A 13 -9.74 3.64 1.69
C THR A 13 -9.93 3.46 0.18
N ALA A 14 -10.44 2.31 -0.23
CA ALA A 14 -10.74 1.99 -1.63
C ALA A 14 -12.19 1.47 -1.80
N THR A 15 -12.78 1.77 -2.96
CA THR A 15 -14.15 1.40 -3.33
C THR A 15 -14.19 0.50 -4.55
N GLU A 16 -15.31 -0.22 -4.74
CA GLU A 16 -15.45 -1.26 -5.77
C GLU A 16 -15.26 -0.75 -7.21
N ASN A 17 -15.53 0.53 -7.48
CA ASN A 17 -15.35 1.13 -8.80
C ASN A 17 -13.96 1.78 -9.00
N GLY A 18 -12.97 1.42 -8.18
CA GLY A 18 -11.58 1.84 -8.36
C GLY A 18 -11.26 3.25 -7.86
N TYR A 19 -12.11 3.81 -7.00
CA TYR A 19 -11.87 5.11 -6.35
C TYR A 19 -11.35 4.93 -4.94
N GLY A 20 -10.64 5.95 -4.44
CA GLY A 20 -10.11 5.93 -3.09
C GLY A 20 -9.24 7.13 -2.79
N LYS A 21 -8.68 7.13 -1.58
CA LYS A 21 -7.87 8.23 -1.05
C LYS A 21 -7.16 7.80 0.23
N ARG A 22 -6.14 8.57 0.58
CA ARG A 22 -5.54 8.55 1.92
C ARG A 22 -6.18 9.63 2.77
N THR A 23 -6.38 9.35 4.04
CA THR A 23 -6.79 10.36 5.02
C THR A 23 -5.95 10.17 6.27
N SER A 24 -5.29 11.24 6.73
CA SER A 24 -4.47 11.19 7.95
C SER A 24 -5.23 10.58 9.12
N ILE A 25 -4.56 9.76 9.94
CA ILE A 25 -5.19 9.15 11.11
C ILE A 25 -5.69 10.20 12.11
N THR A 26 -5.04 11.38 12.14
CA THR A 26 -5.39 12.50 13.01
C THR A 26 -6.79 13.06 12.75
N GLU A 27 -7.34 12.84 11.55
CA GLU A 27 -8.71 13.20 11.22
C GLU A 27 -9.75 12.31 11.90
N TYR A 28 -9.38 11.13 12.38
CA TYR A 28 -10.30 10.20 13.02
C TYR A 28 -10.35 10.43 14.53
N THR A 29 -11.38 11.15 14.99
CA THR A 29 -11.61 11.36 16.42
C THR A 29 -11.97 10.06 17.15
N ARG A 30 -11.43 9.90 18.36
CA ARG A 30 -11.76 8.76 19.22
C ARG A 30 -13.23 8.87 19.66
N HIS A 31 -14.04 7.92 19.23
CA HIS A 31 -15.41 7.76 19.72
C HIS A 31 -15.52 6.49 20.56
N GLY A 32 -16.43 6.51 21.54
CA GLY A 32 -16.75 5.33 22.33
C GLY A 32 -17.23 4.17 21.46
N ARG A 33 -17.02 2.95 21.95
CA ARG A 33 -17.56 1.72 21.33
C ARG A 33 -19.08 1.80 21.28
N GLY A 34 -19.69 1.29 20.21
CA GLY A 34 -21.16 1.27 20.04
C GLY A 34 -21.76 2.54 19.42
N THR A 35 -20.94 3.48 18.96
CA THR A 35 -21.41 4.64 18.18
C THR A 35 -21.61 4.27 16.71
N LYS A 36 -22.31 5.14 15.95
CA LYS A 36 -22.54 4.96 14.50
C LYS A 36 -21.27 5.08 13.64
N GLY A 37 -20.12 5.41 14.25
CA GLY A 37 -18.86 5.64 13.55
C GLY A 37 -18.80 7.00 12.84
N MET A 38 -17.75 7.18 12.04
CA MET A 38 -17.52 8.36 11.20
C MET A 38 -17.50 7.96 9.73
N ILE A 39 -17.89 8.88 8.85
CA ILE A 39 -17.80 8.67 7.40
C ILE A 39 -16.34 8.78 6.98
N ALA A 40 -15.76 7.70 6.42
CA ALA A 40 -14.39 7.69 5.90
C ALA A 40 -14.31 8.10 4.41
N ILE A 41 -15.35 7.81 3.63
CA ILE A 41 -15.46 8.14 2.21
C ILE A 41 -16.94 8.24 1.82
N GLN A 42 -17.25 9.12 0.89
CA GLN A 42 -18.60 9.21 0.34
C GLN A 42 -18.86 8.04 -0.63
N GLN A 43 -19.84 7.19 -0.31
CA GLN A 43 -20.32 6.14 -1.19
C GLN A 43 -21.40 6.71 -2.10
N SER A 44 -21.03 7.02 -3.34
CA SER A 44 -21.92 7.47 -4.42
C SER A 44 -22.11 6.36 -5.45
N GLU A 45 -23.02 6.52 -6.40
CA GLU A 45 -23.14 5.61 -7.56
C GLU A 45 -21.82 5.49 -8.34
N ARG A 46 -21.07 6.60 -8.44
CA ARG A 46 -19.74 6.64 -9.04
C ARG A 46 -18.74 5.77 -8.27
N ASN A 47 -18.70 5.90 -6.95
CA ASN A 47 -17.72 5.21 -6.11
C ASN A 47 -18.06 3.74 -5.88
N GLY A 48 -19.34 3.44 -5.70
CA GLY A 48 -19.81 2.17 -5.17
C GLY A 48 -19.43 1.97 -3.69
N LYS A 49 -19.51 0.71 -3.24
CA LYS A 49 -19.25 0.32 -1.87
C LYS A 49 -17.76 0.34 -1.52
N VAL A 50 -17.46 0.58 -0.25
CA VAL A 50 -16.10 0.40 0.28
C VAL A 50 -15.73 -1.08 0.26
N VAL A 51 -14.56 -1.39 -0.27
CA VAL A 51 -14.04 -2.77 -0.36
C VAL A 51 -12.87 -3.02 0.58
N ALA A 52 -12.08 -1.98 0.86
CA ALA A 52 -10.91 -2.11 1.72
C ALA A 52 -10.60 -0.80 2.44
N ALA A 53 -10.04 -0.94 3.64
CA ALA A 53 -9.40 0.13 4.38
C ALA A 53 -8.16 -0.44 5.09
N THR A 54 -6.99 0.16 4.89
CA THR A 54 -5.75 -0.25 5.54
C THR A 54 -4.95 0.97 5.99
N LEU A 55 -4.14 0.78 7.03
CA LEU A 55 -3.14 1.77 7.43
C LEU A 55 -1.93 1.68 6.50
N VAL A 56 -1.40 2.83 6.13
CA VAL A 56 -0.23 2.99 5.27
C VAL A 56 0.59 4.21 5.68
N HIS A 57 1.89 4.14 5.44
CA HIS A 57 2.83 5.24 5.39
C HIS A 57 3.03 5.71 3.94
N SER A 58 3.64 6.86 3.74
CA SER A 58 3.84 7.42 2.38
C SER A 58 4.79 6.63 1.50
N ASP A 59 5.74 5.93 2.11
CA ASP A 59 6.77 5.08 1.49
C ASP A 59 6.31 3.65 1.21
N ASP A 60 5.16 3.23 1.77
CA ASP A 60 4.58 1.92 1.50
C ASP A 60 4.16 1.76 0.03
N GLU A 61 4.01 0.50 -0.37
CA GLU A 61 3.34 0.11 -1.61
C GLU A 61 2.14 -0.77 -1.32
N ILE A 62 1.19 -0.75 -2.26
CA ILE A 62 -0.03 -1.55 -2.17
C ILE A 62 -0.23 -2.34 -3.45
N MET A 63 -0.94 -3.46 -3.31
CA MET A 63 -1.47 -4.24 -4.42
C MET A 63 -2.98 -4.05 -4.47
N LEU A 64 -3.49 -3.58 -5.61
CA LEU A 64 -4.90 -3.53 -5.94
C LEU A 64 -5.26 -4.76 -6.76
N ILE A 65 -6.34 -5.46 -6.39
CA ILE A 65 -6.74 -6.73 -7.00
C ILE A 65 -8.16 -6.60 -7.51
N THR A 66 -8.37 -6.85 -8.80
CA THR A 66 -9.70 -6.87 -9.41
C THR A 66 -10.32 -8.27 -9.39
N ASP A 67 -11.64 -8.35 -9.53
CA ASP A 67 -12.38 -9.61 -9.68
C ASP A 67 -12.05 -10.37 -10.98
N LYS A 68 -11.40 -9.71 -11.94
CA LYS A 68 -10.88 -10.30 -13.19
C LYS A 68 -9.44 -10.82 -13.06
N GLY A 69 -8.83 -10.77 -11.88
CA GLY A 69 -7.47 -11.24 -11.65
C GLY A 69 -6.38 -10.28 -12.15
N VAL A 70 -6.71 -9.00 -12.37
CA VAL A 70 -5.73 -7.96 -12.66
C VAL A 70 -5.15 -7.44 -11.35
N LEU A 71 -3.82 -7.41 -11.27
CA LEU A 71 -3.07 -6.91 -10.12
C LEU A 71 -2.30 -5.64 -10.53
N VAL A 72 -2.43 -4.59 -9.72
CA VAL A 72 -1.71 -3.32 -9.92
C VAL A 72 -0.97 -2.94 -8.65
N ARG A 73 0.35 -2.82 -8.74
CA ARG A 73 1.22 -2.28 -7.69
C ARG A 73 1.21 -0.76 -7.80
N THR A 74 0.96 -0.07 -6.69
CA THR A 74 0.93 1.40 -6.65
C THR A 74 1.68 1.88 -5.43
N ARG A 75 2.51 2.92 -5.61
CA ARG A 75 3.16 3.61 -4.51
C ARG A 75 2.15 4.46 -3.76
N VAL A 76 2.13 4.34 -2.44
CA VAL A 76 1.16 5.07 -1.61
C VAL A 76 1.34 6.58 -1.74
N ALA A 77 2.58 7.06 -1.93
CA ALA A 77 2.89 8.46 -2.23
C ALA A 77 2.12 9.05 -3.43
N GLU A 78 1.78 8.23 -4.43
CA GLU A 78 1.06 8.67 -5.64
C GLU A 78 -0.44 8.87 -5.39
N ILE A 79 -0.96 8.32 -4.29
CA ILE A 79 -2.37 8.43 -3.92
C ILE A 79 -2.61 9.74 -3.19
N ARG A 80 -3.63 10.49 -3.60
CA ARG A 80 -3.93 11.78 -2.96
C ARG A 80 -4.40 11.61 -1.52
N GLU A 81 -3.86 12.47 -0.66
CA GLU A 81 -4.37 12.68 0.67
C GLU A 81 -5.51 13.71 0.64
N LEU A 82 -6.66 13.32 1.18
CA LEU A 82 -7.89 14.10 1.17
C LEU A 82 -8.67 13.84 2.46
N GLY A 83 -9.49 14.81 2.86
CA GLY A 83 -10.30 14.68 4.07
C GLY A 83 -11.35 13.58 4.01
N ARG A 84 -11.84 13.20 5.20
CA ARG A 84 -12.80 12.09 5.39
C ARG A 84 -14.08 12.18 4.56
N ALA A 85 -14.73 13.34 4.53
CA ALA A 85 -16.04 13.49 3.88
C ALA A 85 -15.96 13.82 2.38
N THR A 86 -14.99 13.26 1.65
CA THR A 86 -14.79 13.45 0.19
C THR A 86 -15.03 12.16 -0.60
N GLN A 87 -15.21 12.28 -1.92
CA GLN A 87 -15.33 11.13 -2.84
C GLN A 87 -14.00 10.44 -3.15
N GLY A 88 -12.87 11.11 -2.94
CA GLY A 88 -11.56 10.58 -3.34
C GLY A 88 -11.24 10.78 -4.82
N VAL A 89 -10.21 10.06 -5.29
CA VAL A 89 -9.68 10.09 -6.66
C VAL A 89 -9.65 8.69 -7.25
N THR A 90 -9.40 8.58 -8.55
CA THR A 90 -9.18 7.29 -9.21
C THR A 90 -7.88 6.67 -8.70
N LEU A 91 -7.95 5.46 -8.16
CA LEU A 91 -6.79 4.64 -7.81
C LEU A 91 -6.34 3.78 -8.99
N ILE A 92 -7.33 3.21 -9.69
CA ILE A 92 -7.12 2.29 -10.82
C ILE A 92 -8.22 2.53 -11.85
N GLY A 93 -7.83 2.50 -13.13
CA GLY A 93 -8.79 2.40 -14.23
C GLY A 93 -9.29 0.96 -14.33
N LEU A 94 -10.59 0.75 -14.20
CA LEU A 94 -11.21 -0.56 -14.35
C LEU A 94 -11.85 -0.67 -15.73
N ASP A 95 -11.75 -1.86 -16.32
CA ASP A 95 -12.49 -2.21 -17.53
C ASP A 95 -13.99 -2.28 -17.25
N GLU A 96 -14.79 -2.24 -18.32
CA GLU A 96 -16.24 -2.30 -18.20
C GLU A 96 -16.70 -3.59 -17.49
N GLY A 97 -17.47 -3.41 -16.41
CA GLY A 97 -17.96 -4.52 -15.58
C GLY A 97 -16.92 -5.16 -14.65
N ALA A 98 -15.66 -4.71 -14.66
CA ALA A 98 -14.67 -5.13 -13.67
C ALA A 98 -14.85 -4.36 -12.35
N LYS A 99 -14.52 -5.00 -11.23
CA LYS A 99 -14.58 -4.38 -9.90
C LYS A 99 -13.29 -4.60 -9.14
N LEU A 100 -12.95 -3.64 -8.29
CA LEU A 100 -11.93 -3.83 -7.28
C LEU A 100 -12.44 -4.82 -6.23
N SER A 101 -11.76 -5.95 -6.08
CA SER A 101 -12.10 -6.99 -5.10
C SER A 101 -11.34 -6.80 -3.79
N GLY A 102 -10.15 -6.22 -3.82
CA GLY A 102 -9.31 -6.10 -2.63
C GLY A 102 -8.12 -5.18 -2.80
N LEU A 103 -7.52 -4.86 -1.67
CA LEU A 103 -6.32 -4.06 -1.54
C LEU A 103 -5.48 -4.63 -0.40
N GLN A 104 -4.19 -4.81 -0.63
CA GLN A 104 -3.27 -5.27 0.41
C GLN A 104 -1.99 -4.43 0.40
N ARG A 105 -1.51 -4.03 1.59
CA ARG A 105 -0.20 -3.41 1.75
C ARG A 105 0.90 -4.45 1.51
N ILE A 106 1.91 -4.08 0.74
CA ILE A 106 3.10 -4.89 0.50
C ILE A 106 4.05 -4.67 1.67
N VAL A 107 4.49 -5.75 2.29
CA VAL A 107 5.60 -5.73 3.25
C VAL A 107 6.81 -6.21 2.47
N GLU A 108 7.81 -5.35 2.29
CA GLU A 108 9.07 -5.79 1.70
C GLU A 108 9.70 -6.80 2.67
N ASN A 109 10.01 -7.99 2.15
CA ASN A 109 10.80 -8.96 2.87
C ASN A 109 12.24 -8.76 2.40
N ASP A 110 13.17 -8.47 3.30
CA ASP A 110 14.61 -8.23 3.04
C ASP A 110 15.35 -9.47 2.46
N ALA A 111 14.63 -10.45 1.91
CA ALA A 111 15.18 -11.68 1.35
C ALA A 111 15.64 -11.53 -0.12
N ASN A 112 15.89 -10.32 -0.60
CA ASN A 112 16.72 -10.12 -1.79
C ASN A 112 18.18 -10.25 -1.34
N GLY A 113 18.66 -11.50 -1.33
CA GLY A 113 20.00 -11.86 -0.93
C GLY A 113 21.05 -10.96 -1.55
N GLU A 114 21.96 -10.50 -0.70
CA GLU A 114 23.21 -9.88 -1.12
C GLU A 114 23.89 -10.80 -2.16
N PRO A 115 24.34 -10.29 -3.30
CA PRO A 115 25.25 -11.07 -4.13
C PRO A 115 26.52 -11.30 -3.30
N GLU A 116 26.75 -12.55 -2.90
CA GLU A 116 28.02 -13.01 -2.32
C GLU A 116 29.18 -12.37 -3.11
N PRO A 117 30.04 -11.54 -2.49
CA PRO A 117 31.18 -10.98 -3.17
C PRO A 117 32.12 -12.15 -3.49
N GLY A 118 32.30 -12.43 -4.78
CA GLY A 118 33.25 -13.42 -5.27
C GLY A 118 34.62 -13.18 -4.65
N ALA A 119 35.09 -14.16 -3.87
CA ALA A 119 36.46 -14.17 -3.39
C ALA A 119 37.39 -14.41 -4.58
N ASP A 120 38.08 -13.34 -4.96
CA ASP A 120 39.18 -13.29 -5.90
C ASP A 120 40.17 -14.44 -5.69
N ASP A 121 40.47 -15.13 -6.78
CA ASP A 121 41.57 -16.09 -6.91
C ASP A 121 42.90 -15.35 -6.74
N THR A 122 43.39 -15.32 -5.49
CA THR A 122 44.68 -14.70 -5.17
C THR A 122 45.79 -15.62 -5.63
N SER A 123 46.13 -15.49 -6.91
CA SER A 123 47.46 -15.82 -7.41
C SER A 123 48.49 -14.95 -6.70
N THR A 124 49.50 -15.60 -6.12
CA THR A 124 50.92 -15.19 -5.98
C THR A 124 51.45 -15.39 -4.56
N SER A 125 52.23 -16.45 -4.36
CA SER A 125 53.49 -16.29 -3.62
C SER A 125 54.56 -17.17 -4.28
N SER A 126 55.50 -16.48 -4.90
CA SER A 126 56.78 -17.02 -5.34
C SER A 126 57.54 -17.56 -4.12
N THR A 127 58.15 -18.74 -4.24
CA THR A 127 59.26 -19.13 -3.37
C THR A 127 60.32 -19.82 -4.22
N GLU A 128 61.40 -19.06 -4.41
CA GLU A 128 62.81 -19.45 -4.50
C GLU A 128 63.25 -20.60 -5.43
N ASN A 129 64.06 -20.21 -6.41
CA ASN A 129 64.80 -21.06 -7.33
C ASN A 129 65.98 -21.77 -6.61
N PRO A 130 66.27 -23.06 -6.89
CA PRO A 130 67.37 -23.80 -6.26
C PRO A 130 68.73 -23.52 -6.92
N GLN A 131 69.81 -23.71 -6.15
CA GLN A 131 71.19 -23.85 -6.62
C GLN A 131 71.39 -25.12 -7.45
#